data_AF-A0A845CJM2-F1
#
_entry.id   AF-A0A845CJM2-F1
#
_cell.length_a   1.000
_cell.length_b   1.000
_cell.length_c   1.000
_cell.angle_alpha   90.00
_cell.angle_beta   90.00
_cell.angle_gamma   90.00
#
_symmetry.space_group_name_H-M   'P 1'
#
loop_
_entity.id
_entity.type
_entity.pdbx_description
1 polymer ?
#
loop_
_entity_poly.entity_id
_entity_poly.type
_entity_poly.pdbx_seq_one_letter_code
_entity_poly.pdbx_strand_id
1 'polypeptide(L)'
;FVYQTAKQVPGPGAKPLRRGGGGRARAGDVKSPIWRHGGTTFGPKPRDYSQKMNKKMKSGALRSALNLKWKEGKLLIVCDLSLPEPKTRLMAEVIKNLNLERKALIVDDGDERNFELATRNIKGAKPMKPEGLNVYDIMGHEHLVCTKGALGGISERLAG
;
A
#
# COMPACT_ATOMS: atom_id res chain seq x y z
N PHE A 1 -1.22 21.58 5.22
CA PHE A 1 -2.33 21.98 6.11
C PHE A 1 -2.27 21.17 7.40
N VAL A 2 -1.52 21.64 8.40
CA VAL A 2 -1.50 21.03 9.74
C VAL A 2 -2.46 21.83 10.61
N TYR A 3 -3.46 21.17 11.18
CA TYR A 3 -4.40 21.83 12.07
C TYR A 3 -3.68 22.23 13.37
N GLN A 4 -3.84 23.49 13.76
CA GLN A 4 -3.18 24.04 14.93
C GLN A 4 -4.17 24.10 16.10
N THR A 5 -3.71 23.67 17.27
CA THR A 5 -4.46 23.87 18.51
C THR A 5 -4.42 25.35 18.91
N ALA A 6 -5.32 25.80 19.79
CA ALA A 6 -5.37 27.20 20.25
C ALA A 6 -4.03 27.74 20.81
N LYS A 7 -3.15 26.85 21.29
CA LYS A 7 -1.80 27.21 21.76
C LYS A 7 -0.78 27.39 20.63
N GLN A 8 -1.00 26.74 19.50
CA GLN A 8 -0.10 26.79 18.33
C GLN A 8 -0.47 27.93 17.39
N VAL A 9 -1.74 28.35 17.38
CA VAL A 9 -2.20 29.49 16.60
C VAL A 9 -1.50 30.77 17.10
N PRO A 10 -0.86 31.55 16.20
CA PRO A 10 -0.24 32.81 16.58
C PRO A 10 -1.32 33.83 16.99
N GLY A 11 -1.12 34.50 18.14
CA GLY A 11 -2.04 35.52 18.63
C GLY A 11 -1.84 35.86 20.11
N PRO A 12 -2.38 37.01 20.55
CA PRO A 12 -2.22 37.49 21.92
C PRO A 12 -2.88 36.52 22.93
N GLY A 13 -2.20 36.27 24.04
CA GLY A 13 -2.75 35.49 25.17
C GLY A 13 -3.49 36.34 26.20
N ALA A 14 -3.63 37.64 25.96
CA ALA A 14 -4.35 38.55 26.83
C ALA A 14 -5.86 38.36 26.67
N LYS A 15 -6.58 38.44 27.79
CA LYS A 15 -8.03 38.27 27.79
C LYS A 15 -8.70 39.41 26.99
N PRO A 16 -9.54 39.11 25.98
CA PRO A 16 -10.10 40.13 25.10
C PRO A 16 -11.17 41.02 25.76
N LEU A 17 -11.85 40.50 26.79
CA LEU A 17 -12.97 41.19 27.45
C LEU A 17 -12.84 41.11 28.98
N ARG A 18 -13.28 42.16 29.69
CA ARG A 18 -13.38 42.15 31.15
C ARG A 18 -14.36 41.04 31.61
N ARG A 19 -14.17 40.51 32.82
CA ARG A 19 -14.97 39.36 33.32
C ARG A 19 -16.46 39.70 33.55
N GLY A 20 -16.80 40.99 33.66
CA GLY A 20 -18.15 41.51 33.79
C GLY A 20 -18.22 42.99 33.38
N GLY A 21 -19.42 43.58 33.47
CA GLY A 21 -19.66 45.01 33.22
C GLY A 21 -19.83 45.43 31.76
N GLY A 22 -19.78 44.49 30.80
CA GLY A 22 -19.79 44.82 29.36
C GLY A 22 -20.94 44.23 28.53
N GLY A 23 -21.94 43.57 29.14
CA GLY A 23 -23.11 42.99 28.47
C GLY A 23 -22.85 41.84 27.47
N ARG A 24 -21.59 41.61 27.07
CA ARG A 24 -21.17 40.58 26.12
C ARG A 24 -20.95 39.22 26.79
N ALA A 25 -21.03 38.16 25.99
CA ALA A 25 -20.63 36.81 26.40
C ALA A 25 -19.15 36.78 26.84
N ARG A 26 -18.85 35.97 27.86
CA ARG A 26 -17.50 35.87 28.42
C ARG A 26 -16.57 35.17 27.44
N ALA A 27 -15.44 35.80 27.14
CA ALA A 27 -14.36 35.21 26.34
C ALA A 27 -13.05 35.18 27.13
N GLY A 28 -12.35 34.05 27.06
CA GLY A 28 -11.06 33.84 27.73
C GLY A 28 -9.87 34.19 26.85
N ASP A 29 -9.89 33.75 25.59
CA ASP A 29 -8.80 33.91 24.63
C ASP A 29 -9.41 34.11 23.22
N VAL A 30 -8.76 34.94 22.39
CA VAL A 30 -9.11 35.16 20.98
C VAL A 30 -8.75 33.94 20.13
N LYS A 31 -7.79 33.12 20.56
CA LYS A 31 -7.37 31.88 19.86
C LYS A 31 -8.31 30.69 20.10
N SER A 32 -9.39 30.89 20.86
CA SER A 32 -10.37 29.84 21.13
C SER A 32 -11.04 29.35 19.83
N PRO A 33 -11.35 28.05 19.70
CA PRO A 33 -12.04 27.46 18.55
C PRO A 33 -13.39 28.10 18.20
N ILE A 34 -13.98 28.84 19.14
CA ILE A 34 -15.26 29.54 18.95
C ILE A 34 -15.08 30.74 18.00
N TRP A 35 -13.90 31.35 17.96
CA TRP A 35 -13.61 32.50 17.11
C TRP A 35 -13.19 32.08 15.72
N ARG A 36 -13.50 32.94 14.73
CA ARG A 36 -12.94 32.80 13.38
C ARG A 36 -11.42 32.86 13.46
N HIS A 37 -10.74 31.99 12.72
CA HIS A 37 -9.28 31.81 12.76
C HIS A 37 -8.71 31.35 14.11
N GLY A 38 -9.56 30.94 15.06
CA GLY A 38 -9.15 30.25 16.28
C GLY A 38 -8.60 28.84 16.01
N GLY A 39 -7.98 28.24 17.02
CA GLY A 39 -7.41 26.89 16.90
C GLY A 39 -8.48 25.80 16.82
N THR A 40 -8.13 24.64 16.27
CA THR A 40 -9.00 23.45 16.22
C THR A 40 -8.78 22.57 17.47
N THR A 41 -9.83 22.19 18.19
CA THR A 41 -9.72 21.44 19.46
C THR A 41 -9.17 20.02 19.29
N PHE A 42 -9.69 19.27 18.30
CA PHE A 42 -9.31 17.87 18.04
C PHE A 42 -8.99 17.66 16.55
N GLY A 43 -8.10 18.48 16.01
CA GLY A 43 -7.64 18.33 14.62
C GLY A 43 -6.80 17.05 14.44
N PRO A 44 -6.77 16.49 13.22
CA PRO A 44 -5.92 15.34 12.92
C PRO A 44 -4.45 15.72 13.11
N LYS A 45 -3.73 14.93 13.90
CA LYS A 45 -2.28 15.06 14.11
C LYS A 45 -1.54 14.03 13.27
N PRO A 46 -0.36 14.35 12.72
CA PRO A 46 0.51 13.35 12.13
C PRO A 46 0.80 12.25 13.15
N ARG A 47 0.47 11.01 12.81
CA ARG A 47 0.75 9.82 13.62
C ARG A 47 1.14 8.67 12.71
N ASP A 48 2.06 7.85 13.19
CA ASP A 48 2.39 6.59 12.53
C ASP A 48 1.36 5.53 12.92
N TYR A 49 0.82 4.82 11.93
CA TYR A 49 -0.11 3.70 12.13
C TYR A 49 0.56 2.33 11.86
N SER A 50 1.88 2.32 11.68
CA SER A 50 2.62 1.08 11.48
C SER A 50 2.44 0.14 12.69
N GLN A 51 2.16 -1.13 12.41
CA GLN A 51 2.04 -2.17 13.43
C GLN A 51 3.03 -3.30 13.12
N LYS A 52 3.81 -3.69 14.11
CA LYS A 52 4.77 -4.79 13.98
C LYS A 52 4.05 -6.12 14.15
N MET A 53 4.23 -7.02 13.18
CA MET A 53 3.75 -8.41 13.25
C MET A 53 4.92 -9.39 13.34
N ASN A 54 4.73 -10.48 14.09
CA ASN A 54 5.74 -11.53 14.26
C ASN A 54 6.08 -12.19 12.92
N LYS A 55 7.37 -12.56 12.74
CA LYS A 55 7.86 -13.18 11.50
C LYS A 55 7.10 -14.48 11.17
N LYS A 56 6.88 -15.35 12.16
CA LYS A 56 6.12 -16.61 11.98
C LYS A 56 4.69 -16.38 11.51
N MET A 57 4.02 -15.35 12.01
CA MET A 57 2.67 -14.99 11.57
C MET A 57 2.67 -14.48 10.12
N LYS A 58 3.67 -13.68 9.73
CA LYS A 58 3.84 -13.23 8.33
C LYS A 58 4.04 -14.41 7.39
N SER A 59 4.94 -15.33 7.71
CA SER A 59 5.18 -16.54 6.91
C SER A 59 3.94 -17.43 6.83
N GLY A 60 3.21 -17.60 7.96
CA GLY A 60 1.95 -18.35 7.99
C GLY A 60 0.87 -17.74 7.10
N ALA A 61 0.72 -16.40 7.13
CA ALA A 61 -0.24 -15.70 6.28
C ALA A 61 0.12 -15.83 4.78
N LEU A 62 1.41 -15.81 4.44
CA LEU A 62 1.86 -16.00 3.06
C LEU A 62 1.57 -17.42 2.55
N ARG A 63 1.85 -18.45 3.35
CA ARG A 63 1.48 -19.85 3.05
C ARG A 63 -0.04 -20.00 2.86
N SER A 64 -0.82 -19.37 3.74
CA SER A 64 -2.29 -19.40 3.65
C SER A 64 -2.80 -18.75 2.37
N ALA A 65 -2.27 -17.57 2.01
CA ALA A 65 -2.65 -16.87 0.79
C ALA A 65 -2.30 -17.65 -0.49
N LEU A 66 -1.11 -18.26 -0.54
CA LEU A 66 -0.71 -19.13 -1.65
C LEU A 66 -1.62 -20.36 -1.79
N ASN A 67 -1.93 -21.02 -0.66
CA ASN A 67 -2.84 -22.16 -0.64
C ASN A 67 -4.25 -21.78 -1.11
N LEU A 68 -4.74 -20.60 -0.73
CA LEU A 68 -6.02 -20.08 -1.21
C LEU A 68 -6.04 -19.92 -2.73
N LYS A 69 -5.00 -19.28 -3.30
CA LYS A 69 -4.88 -19.11 -4.77
C LYS A 69 -4.79 -20.43 -5.51
N TRP A 70 -4.10 -21.41 -4.92
CA TRP A 70 -4.04 -22.76 -5.44
C TRP A 70 -5.42 -23.44 -5.43
N LYS A 71 -6.12 -23.41 -4.30
CA LYS A 71 -7.46 -24.01 -4.15
C LYS A 71 -8.51 -23.41 -5.09
N GLU A 72 -8.39 -22.12 -5.36
CA GLU A 72 -9.28 -21.42 -6.31
C GLU A 72 -8.89 -21.65 -7.79
N GLY A 73 -7.81 -22.38 -8.08
CA GLY A 73 -7.32 -22.60 -9.44
C GLY A 73 -6.77 -21.32 -10.10
N LYS A 74 -6.40 -20.32 -9.30
CA LYS A 74 -5.94 -19.00 -9.77
C LYS A 74 -4.42 -18.85 -9.77
N LEU A 75 -3.70 -19.91 -9.40
CA LEU A 75 -2.25 -19.99 -9.45
C LEU A 75 -1.84 -20.67 -10.76
N LEU A 76 -1.11 -19.95 -11.60
CA LEU A 76 -0.58 -20.42 -12.87
C LEU A 76 0.95 -20.52 -12.77
N ILE A 77 1.49 -21.65 -13.24
CA ILE A 77 2.93 -21.91 -13.23
C ILE A 77 3.41 -21.89 -14.68
N VAL A 78 4.39 -21.06 -14.97
CA VAL A 78 5.01 -20.95 -16.31
C VAL A 78 6.46 -21.45 -16.22
N CYS A 79 6.92 -22.19 -17.22
CA CYS A 79 8.27 -22.75 -17.22
C CYS A 79 9.34 -21.65 -17.29
N ASP A 80 9.17 -20.73 -18.24
CA ASP A 80 10.09 -19.62 -18.48
C ASP A 80 9.33 -18.44 -19.12
N LEU A 81 9.75 -17.22 -18.80
CA LEU A 81 9.15 -15.96 -19.24
C LEU A 81 10.25 -15.04 -19.77
N SER A 82 11.00 -15.49 -20.78
CA SER A 82 12.01 -14.66 -21.43
C SER A 82 11.39 -13.77 -22.50
N LEU A 83 11.67 -12.46 -22.44
CA LEU A 83 11.28 -11.49 -23.47
C LEU A 83 12.52 -10.97 -24.20
N PRO A 84 12.65 -11.22 -25.53
CA PRO A 84 13.83 -10.80 -26.28
C PRO A 84 13.96 -9.28 -26.38
N GLU A 85 12.83 -8.56 -26.29
CA GLU A 85 12.77 -7.10 -26.30
C GLU A 85 11.83 -6.60 -25.20
N PRO A 86 12.12 -5.44 -24.56
CA PRO A 86 11.28 -4.85 -23.52
C PRO A 86 10.02 -4.17 -24.10
N LYS A 87 9.20 -4.91 -24.86
CA LYS A 87 7.99 -4.41 -25.50
C LYS A 87 6.74 -4.82 -24.72
N THR A 88 5.99 -3.81 -24.26
CA THR A 88 4.71 -3.99 -23.54
C THR A 88 3.66 -4.74 -24.38
N ARG A 89 3.71 -4.60 -25.71
CA ARG A 89 2.79 -5.30 -26.63
C ARG A 89 2.94 -6.81 -26.55
N LEU A 90 4.17 -7.32 -26.55
CA LEU A 90 4.45 -8.76 -26.44
C LEU A 90 3.90 -9.29 -25.10
N MET A 91 4.14 -8.55 -24.02
CA MET A 91 3.64 -8.95 -22.70
C MET A 91 2.11 -8.89 -22.61
N ALA A 92 1.46 -7.91 -23.27
CA ALA A 92 0.00 -7.85 -23.35
C ALA A 92 -0.59 -9.03 -24.13
N GLU A 93 0.09 -9.51 -25.18
CA GLU A 93 -0.29 -10.70 -25.92
C GLU A 93 -0.16 -11.96 -25.05
N VAL A 94 0.92 -12.10 -24.27
CA VAL A 94 1.09 -13.20 -23.30
C VAL A 94 -0.02 -13.21 -22.26
N ILE A 95 -0.35 -12.05 -21.66
CA ILE A 95 -1.41 -11.91 -20.67
C ILE A 95 -2.78 -12.29 -21.25
N LYS A 96 -3.06 -11.90 -22.50
CA LYS A 96 -4.28 -12.30 -23.21
C LYS A 96 -4.32 -13.81 -23.46
N ASN A 97 -3.21 -14.40 -23.89
CA ASN A 97 -3.11 -15.85 -24.15
C ASN A 97 -3.31 -16.68 -22.87
N LEU A 98 -2.87 -16.16 -21.72
CA LEU A 98 -3.08 -16.76 -20.41
C LEU A 98 -4.49 -16.49 -19.83
N ASN A 99 -5.36 -15.83 -20.60
CA ASN A 99 -6.72 -15.44 -20.22
C ASN A 99 -6.78 -14.64 -18.91
N LEU A 100 -5.78 -13.79 -18.69
CA LEU A 100 -5.64 -12.94 -17.51
C LEU A 100 -6.30 -11.58 -17.76
N GLU A 101 -7.62 -11.57 -17.92
CA GLU A 101 -8.38 -10.34 -18.20
C GLU A 101 -8.45 -9.38 -17.01
N ARG A 102 -8.18 -9.90 -15.80
CA ARG A 102 -8.23 -9.16 -14.53
C ARG A 102 -6.83 -8.93 -13.95
N LYS A 103 -6.77 -8.46 -12.71
CA LYS A 103 -5.49 -8.15 -12.05
C LYS A 103 -4.65 -9.41 -11.88
N ALA A 104 -3.41 -9.41 -12.38
CA ALA A 104 -2.47 -10.51 -12.28
C ALA A 104 -1.17 -10.06 -11.60
N LEU A 105 -0.73 -10.82 -10.60
CA LEU A 105 0.59 -10.68 -10.01
C LEU A 105 1.51 -11.67 -10.73
N ILE A 106 2.61 -11.17 -11.30
CA ILE A 106 3.55 -12.00 -12.05
C ILE A 106 4.87 -12.00 -11.29
N VAL A 107 5.26 -13.17 -10.80
CA VAL A 107 6.45 -13.38 -10.00
C VAL A 107 7.49 -14.09 -10.84
N ASP A 108 8.62 -13.44 -11.03
CA ASP A 108 9.77 -13.99 -11.73
C ASP A 108 11.05 -13.82 -10.91
N ASP A 109 11.90 -14.84 -10.95
CA ASP A 109 13.18 -14.92 -10.24
C ASP A 109 14.32 -14.30 -11.05
N GLY A 110 14.12 -14.13 -12.36
CA GLY A 110 15.13 -13.61 -13.26
C GLY A 110 15.42 -12.12 -13.05
N ASP A 111 16.68 -11.75 -13.24
CA ASP A 111 17.12 -10.35 -13.39
C ASP A 111 16.85 -9.81 -14.81
N GLU A 112 15.83 -10.34 -15.50
CA GLU A 112 15.38 -9.81 -16.78
C GLU A 112 14.72 -8.45 -16.57
N ARG A 113 15.53 -7.40 -16.54
CA ARG A 113 15.08 -6.01 -16.57
C ARG A 113 14.08 -5.75 -17.70
N ASN A 114 14.20 -6.49 -18.79
CA ASN A 114 13.28 -6.42 -19.93
C ASN A 114 11.85 -6.80 -19.54
N PHE A 115 11.68 -7.86 -18.76
CA PHE A 115 10.39 -8.32 -18.26
C PHE A 115 9.74 -7.29 -17.34
N GLU A 116 10.50 -6.73 -16.39
CA GLU A 116 9.99 -5.71 -15.49
C GLU A 116 9.55 -4.45 -16.26
N LEU A 117 10.36 -4.00 -17.22
CA LEU A 117 10.06 -2.84 -18.05
C LEU A 117 8.83 -3.04 -18.94
N ALA A 118 8.68 -4.25 -19.50
CA ALA A 118 7.54 -4.60 -20.36
C ALA A 118 6.23 -4.75 -19.56
N THR A 119 6.30 -5.18 -18.29
CA THR A 119 5.11 -5.49 -17.49
C THR A 119 4.61 -4.29 -16.67
N ARG A 120 5.50 -3.44 -16.14
CA ARG A 120 5.13 -2.38 -15.18
C ARG A 120 4.12 -1.35 -15.70
N ASN A 121 4.03 -1.17 -17.01
CA ASN A 121 3.12 -0.20 -17.64
C ASN A 121 1.75 -0.80 -18.00
N ILE A 122 1.57 -2.11 -17.84
CA ILE A 122 0.32 -2.79 -18.16
C ILE A 122 -0.64 -2.66 -16.98
N LYS A 123 -1.79 -2.02 -17.22
CA LYS A 123 -2.82 -1.82 -16.19
C LYS A 123 -3.34 -3.17 -15.70
N GLY A 124 -3.16 -3.44 -14.41
CA GLY A 124 -3.62 -4.67 -13.77
C GLY A 124 -2.57 -5.78 -13.68
N ALA A 125 -1.44 -5.67 -14.38
CA ALA A 125 -0.30 -6.56 -14.18
C ALA A 125 0.72 -5.90 -13.25
N LYS A 126 1.24 -6.67 -12.28
CA LYS A 126 2.32 -6.22 -11.41
C LYS A 126 3.48 -7.21 -11.48
N PRO A 127 4.68 -6.80 -11.95
CA PRO A 127 5.87 -7.62 -11.84
C PRO A 127 6.39 -7.59 -10.39
N MET A 128 6.91 -8.70 -9.89
CA MET A 128 7.46 -8.81 -8.54
C MET A 128 8.54 -9.89 -8.47
N LYS A 129 9.59 -9.65 -7.67
CA LYS A 129 10.59 -10.68 -7.34
C LYS A 129 10.11 -11.57 -6.19
N PRO A 130 10.59 -12.83 -6.06
CA PRO A 130 10.24 -13.73 -4.96
C PRO A 130 10.49 -13.13 -3.56
N GLU A 131 11.55 -12.33 -3.44
CA GLU A 131 11.95 -11.63 -2.21
C GLU A 131 10.93 -10.56 -1.77
N GLY A 132 10.30 -9.89 -2.74
CA GLY A 132 9.33 -8.83 -2.53
C GLY A 132 7.90 -9.31 -2.29
N LEU A 133 7.67 -10.62 -2.33
CA LEU A 133 6.33 -11.19 -2.25
C LEU A 133 5.65 -10.86 -0.91
N ASN A 134 4.47 -10.25 -1.00
CA ASN A 134 3.66 -9.80 0.12
C ASN A 134 2.24 -10.37 0.06
N VAL A 135 1.64 -10.59 1.24
CA VAL A 135 0.26 -11.10 1.37
C VAL A 135 -0.75 -10.13 0.74
N TYR A 136 -0.54 -8.81 0.92
CA TYR A 136 -1.40 -7.78 0.36
C TYR A 136 -1.48 -7.86 -1.17
N ASP A 137 -0.34 -8.06 -1.82
CA ASP A 137 -0.27 -8.18 -3.27
C ASP A 137 -0.93 -9.49 -3.75
N ILE A 138 -0.69 -10.62 -3.09
CA ILE A 138 -1.34 -11.89 -3.45
C ILE A 138 -2.88 -11.77 -3.35
N MET A 139 -3.40 -11.11 -2.31
CA MET A 139 -4.84 -10.95 -2.11
C MET A 139 -5.45 -9.88 -3.03
N GLY A 140 -4.70 -8.84 -3.37
CA GLY A 140 -5.17 -7.73 -4.22
C GLY A 140 -5.25 -8.07 -5.72
N HIS A 141 -4.56 -9.13 -6.14
CA HIS A 141 -4.59 -9.64 -7.52
C HIS A 141 -5.44 -10.90 -7.58
N GLU A 142 -6.15 -11.11 -8.69
CA GLU A 142 -7.01 -12.27 -8.84
C GLU A 142 -6.18 -13.51 -9.16
N HIS A 143 -5.28 -13.37 -10.14
CA HIS A 143 -4.40 -14.43 -10.59
C HIS A 143 -2.97 -14.21 -10.09
N LEU A 144 -2.30 -15.32 -9.78
CA LEU A 144 -0.89 -15.36 -9.44
C LEU A 144 -0.18 -16.20 -10.50
N VAL A 145 0.74 -15.59 -11.25
CA VAL A 145 1.57 -16.26 -12.24
C VAL A 145 2.98 -16.35 -11.66
N CYS A 146 3.53 -17.55 -11.53
CA CYS A 146 4.90 -17.75 -11.04
C CYS A 146 5.72 -18.51 -12.08
N THR A 147 6.96 -18.09 -12.29
CA THR A 147 7.93 -18.93 -12.99
C THR A 147 8.40 -20.08 -12.12
N LYS A 148 8.91 -21.14 -12.75
CA LYS A 148 9.46 -22.31 -12.02
C LYS A 148 10.62 -21.90 -11.09
N GLY A 149 11.47 -20.97 -11.53
CA GLY A 149 12.53 -20.39 -10.70
C GLY A 149 11.97 -19.66 -9.48
N ALA A 150 10.95 -18.82 -9.69
CA ALA A 150 10.31 -18.06 -8.62
C ALA A 150 9.70 -18.93 -7.52
N LEU A 151 9.14 -20.09 -7.88
CA LEU A 151 8.63 -21.05 -6.89
C LEU A 151 9.75 -21.62 -6.00
N GLY A 152 10.94 -21.85 -6.56
CA GLY A 152 12.12 -22.26 -5.80
C GLY A 152 12.49 -21.22 -4.74
N GLY A 153 12.67 -19.96 -5.15
CA GLY A 153 12.98 -18.85 -4.25
C GLY A 153 11.90 -18.60 -3.18
N ILE A 154 10.61 -18.74 -3.53
CA ILE A 154 9.50 -18.65 -2.56
C ILE A 154 9.58 -19.81 -1.54
N SER A 155 9.86 -21.03 -1.99
CA SER A 155 9.94 -22.20 -1.11
C SER A 155 11.08 -22.07 -0.11
N GLU A 156 12.27 -21.65 -0.55
CA GLU A 156 13.42 -21.41 0.32
C GLU A 156 13.11 -20.35 1.38
N ARG A 157 12.50 -19.23 0.96
CA ARG A 157 12.08 -18.16 1.86
C ARG A 157 11.06 -18.60 2.91
N LEU A 158 10.20 -19.55 2.55
CA LEU A 158 9.19 -20.09 3.47
C LEU A 158 9.73 -21.22 4.35
N ALA A 159 10.82 -21.88 3.98
CA ALA A 159 11.41 -22.96 4.76
C ALA A 159 12.18 -22.45 6.01
N GLY A 160 12.75 -21.25 5.94
CA GLY A 160 13.38 -20.55 7.07
C GLY A 160 12.41 -19.84 8.02
#